data_AF-A0A3M1ZU62-F1
#
_entry.id   AF-A0A3M1ZU62-F1
#
_cell.length_a   1.000
_cell.length_b   1.000
_cell.length_c   1.000
_cell.angle_alpha   90.00
_cell.angle_beta   90.00
_cell.angle_gamma   90.00
#
_symmetry.space_group_name_H-M   'P 1'
#
loop_
_entity.id
_entity.type
_entity.pdbx_description
1 polymer ?
#
loop_
_entity_poly.entity_id
_entity_poly.type
_entity_poly.pdbx_seq_one_letter_code
_entity_poly.pdbx_strand_id
1 'polypeptide(L)'
;VRRKGFWTEEVEKAWTETLEKARTRLISCYNCPMKCGATLSLPGLPTYMMKCFSKLTYTMAAFSDLEFGLRIAQRATEYGVDGFSAPQVMAFAVELYENGILTDEDMPGFPQDNEERFYWLLDRIVRREGIGDVLADGTYWAAQKIGKGAEAYAHNTIKKHEQLPLKLSMLNPIYFLMYSTGEKINITQIEGQFPQAPFPTREQREEFVKDWFQVPDDRFKEYFVNWEPRGENSIPYYPTPEMCCHIVDWQETMHYIDDALGMCAGLSSFPLKPPYHIHNYPKFLSAGAGFEMDEASLKKAAWRYRNLVRANNIRRGMRRKDEKPPENHWKHRFPELEKELLDTYYAYRGWNEDGIPTKETLEDLGLGFVAEEFVQKGILKEGSGAEAPDASPETPAG
;
A
#
# COMPACT_ATOMS: atom_id res chain seq x y z
N VAL A 1 10.00 1.97 -18.04
CA VAL A 1 10.31 1.02 -19.14
C VAL A 1 10.84 -0.30 -18.57
N ARG A 2 10.41 -1.48 -19.05
CA ARG A 2 10.96 -2.79 -18.62
C ARG A 2 12.25 -3.11 -19.39
N ARG A 3 13.38 -3.26 -18.70
CA ARG A 3 14.66 -3.67 -19.30
C ARG A 3 14.75 -5.20 -19.37
N LYS A 4 14.39 -5.79 -20.51
CA LYS A 4 14.56 -7.23 -20.74
C LYS A 4 16.05 -7.60 -20.66
N GLY A 5 16.39 -8.69 -19.98
CA GLY A 5 17.77 -9.14 -19.83
C GLY A 5 18.64 -8.29 -18.91
N PHE A 6 18.06 -7.37 -18.12
CA PHE A 6 18.83 -6.55 -17.18
C PHE A 6 19.50 -7.38 -16.08
N TRP A 7 18.77 -8.35 -15.53
CA TRP A 7 19.31 -9.21 -14.48
C TRP A 7 20.12 -10.34 -15.10
N THR A 8 21.44 -10.17 -15.12
CA THR A 8 22.43 -11.19 -15.54
C THR A 8 23.24 -11.63 -14.33
N GLU A 9 23.99 -12.73 -14.45
CA GLU A 9 24.89 -13.21 -13.38
C GLU A 9 25.94 -12.15 -13.01
N GLU A 10 26.41 -11.36 -13.97
CA GLU A 10 27.36 -10.26 -13.73
C GLU A 10 26.73 -9.14 -12.89
N VAL A 11 25.48 -8.74 -13.19
CA VAL A 11 24.76 -7.72 -12.43
C VAL A 11 24.46 -8.21 -11.03
N GLU A 12 24.02 -9.46 -10.89
CA GLU A 12 23.78 -10.10 -9.59
C GLU A 12 25.05 -10.12 -8.73
N LYS A 13 26.17 -10.54 -9.32
CA LYS A 13 27.47 -10.57 -8.64
C LYS A 13 27.91 -9.16 -8.23
N ALA A 14 27.86 -8.20 -9.15
CA ALA A 14 28.26 -6.82 -8.88
C ALA A 14 27.42 -6.20 -7.76
N TRP A 15 26.09 -6.35 -7.81
CA TRP A 15 25.20 -5.82 -6.78
C TRP A 15 25.37 -6.52 -5.44
N THR A 16 25.64 -7.83 -5.45
CA THR A 16 25.97 -8.57 -4.23
C THR A 16 27.25 -8.04 -3.61
N GLU A 17 28.33 -7.89 -4.39
CA GLU A 17 29.59 -7.33 -3.91
C GLU A 17 29.44 -5.91 -3.37
N THR A 18 28.70 -5.03 -4.05
CA THR A 18 28.41 -3.68 -3.59
C THR A 18 27.70 -3.69 -2.24
N LEU A 19 26.68 -4.53 -2.08
CA LEU A 19 25.94 -4.63 -0.83
C LEU A 19 26.80 -5.21 0.31
N GLU A 20 27.57 -6.26 0.06
CA GLU A 20 28.44 -6.88 1.06
C GLU A 20 29.55 -5.92 1.51
N LYS A 21 30.12 -5.11 0.61
CA LYS A 21 31.11 -4.07 0.95
C LYS A 21 30.50 -2.94 1.77
N ALA A 22 29.28 -2.51 1.43
CA ALA A 22 28.62 -1.40 2.12
C ALA A 22 28.04 -1.82 3.48
N ARG A 23 27.55 -3.05 3.62
CA ARG A 23 26.81 -3.50 4.81
C ARG A 23 27.76 -3.81 5.97
N THR A 24 27.75 -2.94 6.97
CA THR A 24 28.58 -3.12 8.17
C THR A 24 27.96 -4.13 9.15
N ARG A 25 26.66 -4.04 9.41
CA ARG A 25 25.97 -4.95 10.34
C ARG A 25 24.47 -5.00 10.08
N LEU A 26 23.89 -6.20 10.16
CA LEU A 26 22.44 -6.38 10.29
C LEU A 26 22.01 -6.10 11.73
N ILE A 27 21.03 -5.22 11.90
CA ILE A 27 20.55 -4.72 13.19
C ILE A 27 19.04 -4.88 13.31
N SER A 28 18.59 -5.06 14.55
CA SER A 28 17.17 -5.21 14.87
C SER A 28 16.58 -3.91 15.43
N CYS A 29 15.25 -3.81 15.34
CA CYS A 29 14.49 -2.91 16.20
C CYS A 29 14.51 -3.44 17.66
N TYR A 30 13.97 -2.65 18.59
CA TYR A 30 13.87 -3.01 20.00
C TYR A 30 13.19 -4.39 20.20
N ASN A 31 13.78 -5.23 21.06
CA ASN A 31 13.25 -6.54 21.47
C ASN A 31 12.88 -7.51 20.33
N CYS A 32 13.56 -7.45 19.19
CA CYS A 32 13.25 -8.28 18.02
C CYS A 32 14.49 -9.04 17.51
N PRO A 33 14.41 -10.34 17.17
CA PRO A 33 15.55 -11.11 16.65
C PRO A 33 15.75 -11.01 15.13
N MET A 34 14.83 -10.42 14.36
CA MET A 34 14.80 -10.55 12.89
C MET A 34 15.89 -9.80 12.12
N LYS A 35 16.58 -8.83 12.74
CA LYS A 35 17.71 -8.07 12.17
C LYS A 35 17.49 -7.53 10.74
N CYS A 36 16.28 -7.03 10.45
CA CYS A 36 15.90 -6.57 9.11
C CYS A 36 16.61 -5.29 8.63
N GLY A 37 17.07 -4.45 9.55
CA GLY A 37 17.79 -3.23 9.23
C GLY A 37 19.28 -3.49 9.02
N ALA A 38 19.96 -2.57 8.36
CA ALA A 38 21.40 -2.62 8.17
C ALA A 38 22.04 -1.25 8.43
N THR A 39 23.20 -1.22 9.08
CA THR A 39 24.12 -0.07 8.99
C THR A 39 24.94 -0.18 7.71
N LEU A 40 24.98 0.90 6.93
CA LEU A 40 25.69 0.98 5.66
C LEU A 40 26.78 2.05 5.73
N SER A 41 27.98 1.71 5.26
CA SER A 41 29.14 2.60 5.19
C SER A 41 29.72 2.56 3.78
N LEU A 42 29.71 3.71 3.10
CA LEU A 42 30.25 3.86 1.75
C LEU A 42 31.43 4.83 1.76
N PRO A 43 32.48 4.63 0.93
CA PRO A 43 33.64 5.50 0.91
C PRO A 43 33.26 6.98 0.72
N GLY A 44 33.78 7.83 1.61
CA GLY A 44 33.57 9.28 1.61
C GLY A 44 32.21 9.75 2.13
N LEU A 45 31.36 8.87 2.67
CA LEU A 45 30.06 9.22 3.23
C LEU A 45 29.94 8.80 4.71
N PRO A 46 29.17 9.54 5.53
CA PRO A 46 28.79 9.08 6.87
C PRO A 46 27.99 7.77 6.82
N THR A 47 28.15 6.95 7.86
CA THR A 47 27.32 5.75 8.06
C THR A 47 25.86 6.14 8.25
N TYR A 48 24.95 5.42 7.60
CA TYR A 48 23.50 5.56 7.81
C TYR A 48 22.84 4.18 7.92
N MET A 49 21.53 4.17 8.16
CA MET A 49 20.76 2.92 8.32
C MET A 49 19.71 2.79 7.22
N MET A 50 19.49 1.55 6.76
CA MET A 50 18.52 1.25 5.71
C MET A 50 17.76 -0.05 6.03
N LYS A 51 16.51 -0.11 5.59
CA LYS A 51 15.73 -1.34 5.49
C LYS A 51 14.82 -1.29 4.27
N CYS A 52 14.34 -2.45 3.83
CA CYS A 52 13.27 -2.58 2.85
C CYS A 52 13.60 -1.96 1.47
N PHE A 53 12.59 -1.47 0.76
CA PHE A 53 12.64 -1.23 -0.68
C PHE A 53 13.35 0.07 -1.10
N SER A 54 13.62 0.99 -0.16
CA SER A 54 14.42 2.20 -0.47
C SER A 54 15.84 1.87 -0.96
N LYS A 55 16.31 0.62 -0.73
CA LYS A 55 17.49 0.05 -1.37
C LYS A 55 17.49 0.19 -2.89
N LEU A 56 16.32 0.11 -3.53
CA LEU A 56 16.20 0.03 -4.99
C LEU A 56 15.47 1.22 -5.61
N THR A 57 14.68 1.98 -4.85
CA THR A 57 13.82 3.02 -5.44
C THR A 57 14.60 4.10 -6.17
N TYR A 58 15.69 4.62 -5.58
CA TYR A 58 16.58 5.58 -6.23
C TYR A 58 17.30 4.99 -7.45
N THR A 59 17.88 3.79 -7.31
CA THR A 59 18.51 3.05 -8.41
C THR A 59 17.57 2.88 -9.59
N MET A 60 16.34 2.44 -9.34
CA MET A 60 15.35 2.17 -10.38
C MET A 60 14.83 3.45 -11.03
N ALA A 61 14.60 4.51 -10.25
CA ALA A 61 14.13 5.79 -10.78
C ALA A 61 15.17 6.44 -11.70
N ALA A 62 16.46 6.35 -11.36
CA ALA A 62 17.55 6.88 -12.16
C ALA A 62 18.04 5.91 -13.25
N PHE A 63 17.47 4.71 -13.39
CA PHE A 63 18.00 3.66 -14.28
C PHE A 63 19.50 3.33 -14.09
N SER A 64 20.02 3.53 -12.87
CA SER A 64 21.43 3.36 -12.51
C SER A 64 21.70 1.99 -11.82
N ASP A 65 22.77 1.87 -11.05
CA ASP A 65 23.20 0.70 -10.31
C ASP A 65 22.95 0.83 -8.78
N LEU A 66 23.31 -0.23 -8.05
CA LEU A 66 23.11 -0.27 -6.60
C LEU A 66 24.05 0.68 -5.86
N GLU A 67 25.26 0.95 -6.36
CA GLU A 67 26.20 1.85 -5.69
C GLU A 67 25.63 3.27 -5.68
N PHE A 68 25.17 3.78 -6.83
CA PHE A 68 24.47 5.06 -6.92
C PHE A 68 23.32 5.13 -5.92
N GLY A 69 22.44 4.12 -5.92
CA GLY A 69 21.27 4.07 -5.04
C GLY A 69 21.62 4.15 -3.55
N LEU A 70 22.63 3.38 -3.11
CA LEU A 70 23.08 3.41 -1.73
C LEU A 70 23.76 4.73 -1.35
N ARG A 71 24.44 5.39 -2.29
CA ARG A 71 25.08 6.70 -2.04
C ARG A 71 24.04 7.83 -1.94
N ILE A 72 23.11 7.93 -2.88
CA ILE A 72 22.09 9.00 -2.84
C ILE A 72 21.11 8.81 -1.69
N ALA A 73 20.77 7.56 -1.35
CA ALA A 73 19.92 7.25 -0.21
C ALA A 73 20.52 7.72 1.12
N GLN A 74 21.85 7.77 1.25
CA GLN A 74 22.51 8.32 2.45
C GLN A 74 22.14 9.80 2.63
N ARG A 75 22.35 10.62 1.58
CA ARG A 75 22.01 12.05 1.60
C ARG A 75 20.51 12.28 1.78
N ALA A 76 19.67 11.52 1.08
CA ALA A 76 18.23 11.62 1.21
C ALA A 76 17.73 11.25 2.62
N THR A 77 18.37 10.28 3.27
CA THR A 77 18.07 9.91 4.67
C THR A 77 18.42 11.05 5.63
N GLU A 78 19.57 11.70 5.46
CA GLU A 78 19.96 12.86 6.28
C GLU A 78 19.03 14.06 6.06
N TYR A 79 18.55 14.27 4.83
CA TYR A 79 17.54 15.29 4.55
C TYR A 79 16.14 14.93 5.06
N GLY A 80 15.87 13.66 5.36
CA GLY A 80 14.57 13.21 5.86
C GLY A 80 13.46 13.22 4.81
N VAL A 81 13.76 12.82 3.56
CA VAL A 81 12.76 12.71 2.49
C VAL A 81 12.25 11.28 2.30
N ASP A 82 10.99 11.15 1.87
CA ASP A 82 10.38 9.85 1.60
C ASP A 82 11.05 9.15 0.41
N GLY A 83 11.63 7.97 0.67
CA GLY A 83 12.31 7.14 -0.33
C GLY A 83 11.38 6.48 -1.36
N PHE A 84 10.05 6.63 -1.27
CA PHE A 84 9.12 6.17 -2.30
C PHE A 84 8.71 7.30 -3.25
N SER A 85 8.36 8.47 -2.71
CA SER A 85 7.91 9.62 -3.50
C SER A 85 9.09 10.38 -4.12
N ALA A 86 10.16 10.66 -3.37
CA ALA A 86 11.27 11.51 -3.84
C ALA A 86 11.95 10.97 -5.12
N PRO A 87 12.25 9.66 -5.26
CA PRO A 87 12.79 9.13 -6.52
C PRO A 87 11.87 9.34 -7.71
N GLN A 88 10.55 9.20 -7.52
CA GLN A 88 9.56 9.36 -8.59
C GLN A 88 9.40 10.84 -8.98
N VAL A 89 9.43 11.75 -8.02
CA VAL A 89 9.40 13.21 -8.28
C VAL A 89 10.63 13.64 -9.10
N MET A 90 11.81 13.12 -8.79
CA MET A 90 13.02 13.41 -9.56
C MET A 90 12.96 12.81 -10.96
N ALA A 91 12.54 11.55 -11.11
CA ALA A 91 12.36 10.93 -12.42
C ALA A 91 11.31 11.68 -13.28
N PHE A 92 10.21 12.12 -12.66
CA PHE A 92 9.21 12.98 -13.30
C PHE A 92 9.82 14.29 -13.82
N ALA A 93 10.64 14.97 -13.02
CA ALA A 93 11.32 16.19 -13.45
C ALA A 93 12.28 15.97 -14.64
N VAL A 94 13.05 14.87 -14.61
CA VAL A 94 13.93 14.46 -15.72
C VAL A 94 13.10 14.20 -16.98
N GLU A 95 12.00 13.46 -16.88
CA GLU A 95 11.15 13.15 -18.03
C GLU A 95 10.50 14.41 -18.63
N LEU A 96 10.03 15.35 -17.79
CA LEU A 96 9.53 16.63 -18.26
C LEU A 96 10.59 17.47 -18.98
N TYR A 97 11.83 17.44 -18.49
CA TYR A 97 12.95 18.13 -19.15
C TYR A 97 13.30 17.47 -20.50
N GLU A 98 13.39 16.14 -20.54
CA GLU A 98 13.68 15.39 -21.78
C GLU A 98 12.59 15.55 -22.86
N ASN A 99 11.35 15.80 -22.45
CA ASN A 99 10.24 16.08 -23.36
C ASN A 99 10.03 17.58 -23.64
N GLY A 100 10.93 18.46 -23.16
CA GLY A 100 10.90 19.90 -23.44
C GLY A 100 9.77 20.67 -22.74
N ILE A 101 9.11 20.08 -21.73
CA ILE A 101 8.11 20.76 -20.90
C ILE A 101 8.81 21.70 -19.90
N LEU A 102 9.92 21.20 -19.33
CA LEU A 102 10.87 21.99 -18.55
C LEU A 102 12.11 22.22 -19.41
N THR A 103 12.73 23.38 -19.23
CA THR A 103 13.86 23.85 -20.04
C THR A 103 15.01 24.33 -19.17
N ASP A 104 16.13 24.72 -19.79
CA ASP A 104 17.27 25.33 -19.09
C ASP A 104 16.89 26.64 -18.37
N GLU A 105 15.83 27.33 -18.82
CA GLU A 105 15.31 28.52 -18.14
C GLU A 105 14.66 28.14 -16.79
N ASP A 106 13.96 27.01 -16.75
CA ASP A 106 13.33 26.49 -15.53
C ASP A 106 14.35 25.82 -14.60
N MET A 107 15.40 25.23 -15.18
CA MET A 107 16.44 24.47 -14.48
C MET A 107 17.85 24.99 -14.78
N PRO A 108 18.21 26.22 -14.38
CA PRO A 108 19.51 26.79 -14.70
C PRO A 108 20.65 25.97 -14.09
N GLY A 109 21.55 25.50 -14.96
CA GLY A 109 22.67 24.64 -14.59
C GLY A 109 22.27 23.19 -14.30
N PHE A 110 21.19 22.70 -14.93
CA PHE A 110 20.81 21.29 -14.85
C PHE A 110 21.91 20.40 -15.46
N PRO A 111 22.43 19.40 -14.73
CA PRO A 111 23.53 18.58 -15.22
C PRO A 111 23.18 17.76 -16.47
N GLN A 112 24.20 17.40 -17.24
CA GLN A 112 24.05 16.48 -18.38
C GLN A 112 24.12 15.02 -17.92
N ASP A 113 24.98 14.71 -16.94
CA ASP A 113 25.08 13.37 -16.38
C ASP A 113 23.82 12.99 -15.59
N ASN A 114 23.35 11.76 -15.79
CA ASN A 114 22.09 11.30 -15.23
C ASN A 114 22.14 11.18 -13.70
N GLU A 115 23.24 10.71 -13.11
CA GLU A 115 23.35 10.60 -11.65
C GLU A 115 23.48 11.98 -11.00
N GLU A 116 24.27 12.87 -11.62
CA GLU A 116 24.41 14.26 -11.17
C GLU A 116 23.06 15.00 -11.18
N ARG A 117 22.19 14.76 -12.17
CA ARG A 117 20.83 15.32 -12.21
C ARG A 117 20.04 14.97 -10.95
N PHE A 118 20.10 13.72 -10.48
CA PHE A 118 19.37 13.30 -9.28
C PHE A 118 19.92 13.96 -8.01
N TYR A 119 21.24 14.09 -7.85
CA TYR A 119 21.80 14.84 -6.72
C TYR A 119 21.41 16.33 -6.76
N TRP A 120 21.46 16.94 -7.95
CA TRP A 120 21.08 18.34 -8.16
C TRP A 120 19.61 18.61 -7.84
N LEU A 121 18.72 17.70 -8.26
CA LEU A 121 17.28 17.78 -7.98
C LEU A 121 17.01 17.58 -6.50
N LEU A 122 17.59 16.56 -5.87
CA LEU A 122 17.44 16.30 -4.44
C LEU A 122 17.81 17.53 -3.60
N ASP A 123 18.94 18.15 -3.90
CA ASP A 123 19.42 19.32 -3.19
C ASP A 123 18.46 20.52 -3.29
N ARG A 124 17.89 20.76 -4.48
CA ARG A 124 16.95 21.86 -4.71
C ARG A 124 15.55 21.60 -4.16
N ILE A 125 15.07 20.36 -4.25
CA ILE A 125 13.78 19.95 -3.68
C ILE A 125 13.77 20.21 -2.17
N VAL A 126 14.79 19.72 -1.46
CA VAL A 126 14.86 19.85 0.00
C VAL A 126 14.98 21.31 0.44
N ARG A 127 15.66 22.14 -0.35
CA ARG A 127 15.82 23.58 -0.08
C ARG A 127 14.70 24.46 -0.65
N ARG A 128 13.76 23.88 -1.42
CA ARG A 128 12.74 24.60 -2.20
C ARG A 128 13.34 25.73 -3.06
N GLU A 129 14.43 25.44 -3.76
CA GLU A 129 15.17 26.41 -4.59
C GLU A 129 14.81 26.27 -6.07
N GLY A 130 14.35 27.36 -6.70
CA GLY A 130 13.96 27.38 -8.12
C GLY A 130 12.87 26.35 -8.41
N ILE A 131 13.09 25.48 -9.40
CA ILE A 131 12.18 24.36 -9.71
C ILE A 131 11.95 23.42 -8.52
N GLY A 132 12.90 23.37 -7.58
CA GLY A 132 12.78 22.59 -6.35
C GLY A 132 11.59 22.99 -5.48
N ASP A 133 11.18 24.26 -5.47
CA ASP A 133 9.97 24.69 -4.74
C ASP A 133 8.70 24.04 -5.30
N VAL A 134 8.63 23.91 -6.62
CA VAL A 134 7.50 23.28 -7.32
C VAL A 134 7.50 21.77 -7.09
N LEU A 135 8.66 21.13 -7.24
CA LEU A 135 8.81 19.68 -7.13
C LEU A 135 8.64 19.17 -5.69
N ALA A 136 8.96 20.01 -4.69
CA ALA A 136 8.79 19.65 -3.27
C ALA A 136 7.33 19.41 -2.85
N ASP A 137 6.35 19.78 -3.68
CA ASP A 137 4.94 19.52 -3.43
C ASP A 137 4.46 18.15 -3.98
N GLY A 138 5.35 17.35 -4.58
CA GLY A 138 5.03 16.04 -5.15
C GLY A 138 4.50 16.11 -6.59
N THR A 139 4.40 14.96 -7.27
CA THR A 139 4.13 14.92 -8.73
C THR A 139 2.78 15.52 -9.10
N TYR A 140 1.73 15.24 -8.32
CA TYR A 140 0.38 15.73 -8.61
C TYR A 140 0.30 17.26 -8.62
N TRP A 141 0.82 17.91 -7.57
CA TRP A 141 0.76 19.36 -7.43
C TRP A 141 1.79 20.06 -8.32
N ALA A 142 2.99 19.49 -8.45
CA ALA A 142 4.01 20.00 -9.36
C ALA A 142 3.51 20.02 -10.80
N ALA A 143 2.88 18.93 -11.27
CA ALA A 143 2.31 18.86 -12.62
C ALA A 143 1.28 19.97 -12.89
N GLN A 144 0.36 20.20 -11.94
CA GLN A 144 -0.63 21.28 -12.07
C GLN A 144 -0.01 22.68 -12.10
N LYS A 145 1.04 22.92 -11.31
CA LYS A 145 1.74 24.22 -11.25
C LYS A 145 2.60 24.46 -12.50
N ILE A 146 3.21 23.41 -13.05
CA ILE A 146 3.99 23.46 -14.29
C ILE A 146 3.07 23.65 -15.51
N GLY A 147 1.95 22.94 -15.54
CA GLY A 147 1.04 22.90 -16.68
C GLY A 147 1.73 22.32 -17.93
N LYS A 148 1.40 22.85 -19.11
CA LYS A 148 2.00 22.43 -20.40
C LYS A 148 1.90 20.92 -20.69
N GLY A 149 0.90 20.24 -20.12
CA GLY A 149 0.71 18.80 -20.28
C GLY A 149 1.51 17.93 -19.30
N ALA A 150 2.16 18.52 -18.29
CA ALA A 150 2.87 17.79 -17.25
C ALA A 150 1.97 16.81 -16.47
N GLU A 151 0.66 17.04 -16.43
CA GLU A 151 -0.32 16.16 -15.78
C GLU A 151 -0.34 14.75 -16.39
N ALA A 152 -0.02 14.62 -17.68
CA ALA A 152 0.10 13.31 -18.34
C ALA A 152 1.27 12.47 -17.80
N TYR A 153 2.27 13.12 -17.21
CA TYR A 153 3.46 12.49 -16.63
C TYR A 153 3.29 12.16 -15.14
N ALA A 154 2.33 12.79 -14.45
CA ALA A 154 1.94 12.45 -13.07
C ALA A 154 1.02 11.21 -13.00
N HIS A 155 1.38 10.16 -13.74
CA HIS A 155 0.50 9.02 -14.05
C HIS A 155 0.54 7.88 -13.02
N ASN A 156 1.08 8.10 -11.81
CA ASN A 156 1.30 7.04 -10.82
C ASN A 156 0.83 7.42 -9.41
N THR A 157 -0.24 8.20 -9.29
CA THR A 157 -0.79 8.62 -8.00
C THR A 157 -2.17 8.03 -7.73
N ILE A 158 -2.47 7.80 -6.45
CA ILE A 158 -3.83 7.56 -5.93
C ILE A 158 -4.06 8.59 -4.84
N LYS A 159 -5.22 9.26 -4.83
CA LYS A 159 -5.53 10.30 -3.82
C LYS A 159 -4.38 11.34 -3.68
N LYS A 160 -3.71 11.64 -4.81
CA LYS A 160 -2.55 12.55 -4.94
C LYS A 160 -1.23 12.06 -4.31
N HIS A 161 -1.13 10.79 -3.93
CA HIS A 161 0.07 10.18 -3.35
C HIS A 161 0.69 9.17 -4.31
N GLU A 162 2.00 9.25 -4.51
CA GLU A 162 2.77 8.36 -5.38
C GLU A 162 2.63 6.89 -4.93
N GLN A 163 2.35 6.02 -5.90
CA GLN A 163 2.28 4.58 -5.67
C GLN A 163 3.64 3.94 -5.96
N LEU A 164 3.86 2.71 -5.48
CA LEU A 164 4.98 1.92 -5.97
C LEU A 164 4.90 1.81 -7.51
N PRO A 165 6.00 1.99 -8.25
CA PRO A 165 6.00 2.03 -9.72
C PRO A 165 5.88 0.62 -10.33
N LEU A 166 4.79 -0.08 -9.98
CA LEU A 166 4.43 -1.40 -10.47
C LEU A 166 3.38 -1.26 -11.56
N LYS A 167 3.66 -1.82 -12.74
CA LYS A 167 2.72 -1.89 -13.86
C LYS A 167 2.53 -3.34 -14.26
N LEU A 168 1.30 -3.83 -14.12
CA LEU A 168 0.96 -5.24 -14.24
C LEU A 168 0.17 -5.50 -15.52
N SER A 169 0.15 -6.75 -15.98
CA SER A 169 -0.57 -7.09 -17.21
C SER A 169 -2.07 -7.26 -16.94
N MET A 170 -2.43 -8.24 -16.12
CA MET A 170 -3.82 -8.60 -15.83
C MET A 170 -4.29 -7.93 -14.53
N LEU A 171 -5.52 -7.41 -14.50
CA LEU A 171 -6.17 -6.93 -13.28
C LEU A 171 -6.10 -8.01 -12.18
N ASN A 172 -5.67 -7.61 -10.99
CA ASN A 172 -5.77 -8.44 -9.79
C ASN A 172 -6.90 -7.85 -8.92
N PRO A 173 -8.01 -8.59 -8.70
CA PRO A 173 -9.19 -8.07 -8.02
C PRO A 173 -8.94 -7.72 -6.54
N ILE A 174 -8.10 -8.49 -5.85
CA ILE A 174 -7.73 -8.24 -4.44
C ILE A 174 -6.94 -6.92 -4.35
N TYR A 175 -5.93 -6.77 -5.21
CA TYR A 175 -5.10 -5.56 -5.23
C TYR A 175 -5.87 -4.33 -5.71
N PHE A 176 -6.82 -4.49 -6.63
CA PHE A 176 -7.71 -3.40 -7.04
C PHE A 176 -8.42 -2.78 -5.84
N LEU A 177 -9.02 -3.59 -4.98
CA LEU A 177 -9.66 -3.12 -3.76
C LEU A 177 -8.66 -2.46 -2.81
N MET A 178 -7.51 -3.09 -2.54
CA MET A 178 -6.48 -2.53 -1.65
C MET A 178 -5.96 -1.16 -2.11
N TYR A 179 -5.67 -1.00 -3.40
CA TYR A 179 -5.25 0.28 -3.99
C TYR A 179 -6.36 1.33 -3.89
N SER A 180 -7.62 0.93 -4.08
CA SER A 180 -8.75 1.86 -4.08
C SER A 180 -9.09 2.38 -2.68
N THR A 181 -9.10 1.49 -1.68
CA THR A 181 -9.73 1.76 -0.37
C THR A 181 -8.77 1.88 0.80
N GLY A 182 -7.48 1.55 0.61
CA GLY A 182 -6.46 1.66 1.66
C GLY A 182 -6.22 3.11 2.09
N GLU A 183 -6.48 3.42 3.37
CA GLU A 183 -6.38 4.79 3.90
C GLU A 183 -4.93 5.25 4.09
N LYS A 184 -3.97 4.32 4.15
CA LYS A 184 -2.53 4.62 4.15
C LYS A 184 -1.99 4.94 2.74
N ILE A 185 -2.76 4.60 1.70
CA ILE A 185 -2.46 4.86 0.28
C ILE A 185 -1.12 4.25 -0.17
N ASN A 186 -0.76 3.11 0.43
CA ASN A 186 0.45 2.36 0.12
C ASN A 186 0.16 0.86 0.19
N ILE A 187 0.37 0.15 -0.92
CA ILE A 187 0.03 -1.26 -1.06
C ILE A 187 0.80 -2.18 -0.10
N THR A 188 2.04 -1.83 0.27
CA THR A 188 2.84 -2.64 1.20
C THR A 188 2.40 -2.49 2.66
N GLN A 189 1.43 -1.62 2.93
CA GLN A 189 0.89 -1.33 4.26
C GLN A 189 -0.61 -1.68 4.34
N ILE A 190 -1.02 -2.67 3.55
CA ILE A 190 -2.37 -3.26 3.57
C ILE A 190 -2.32 -4.74 3.16
N GLU A 191 -1.38 -5.17 2.31
CA GLU A 191 -1.18 -6.58 1.94
C GLU A 191 -0.50 -7.40 3.05
N GLY A 192 -0.57 -8.73 2.96
CA GLY A 192 0.40 -9.60 3.62
C GLY A 192 -0.14 -10.96 4.02
N GLN A 193 -1.25 -11.00 4.75
CA GLN A 193 -1.77 -12.25 5.32
C GLN A 193 -2.15 -13.31 4.28
N PHE A 194 -2.60 -12.91 3.09
CA PHE A 194 -3.00 -13.83 2.02
C PHE A 194 -1.91 -13.86 0.93
N PRO A 195 -1.56 -15.04 0.36
CA PRO A 195 -0.52 -15.13 -0.65
C PRO A 195 -0.76 -14.22 -1.86
N GLN A 196 0.30 -13.60 -2.39
CA GLN A 196 0.19 -12.68 -3.53
C GLN A 196 -0.12 -13.37 -4.87
N ALA A 197 0.16 -14.68 -4.95
CA ALA A 197 -0.05 -15.51 -6.13
C ALA A 197 -0.40 -16.95 -5.72
N PRO A 198 -1.13 -17.71 -6.55
CA PRO A 198 -1.40 -19.11 -6.29
C PRO A 198 -0.16 -19.96 -6.56
N PHE A 199 -0.01 -21.07 -5.83
CA PHE A 199 1.01 -22.05 -6.16
C PHE A 199 0.67 -22.85 -7.42
N PRO A 200 1.68 -23.29 -8.20
CA PRO A 200 1.47 -24.04 -9.44
C PRO A 200 0.62 -25.30 -9.31
N THR A 201 0.78 -26.07 -8.24
CA THR A 201 0.08 -27.35 -8.07
C THR A 201 -0.91 -27.33 -6.92
N ARG A 202 -1.92 -28.20 -6.97
CA ARG A 202 -2.91 -28.32 -5.89
C ARG A 202 -2.25 -28.83 -4.61
N GLU A 203 -1.33 -29.78 -4.72
CA GLU A 203 -0.62 -30.38 -3.59
C GLU A 203 0.17 -29.32 -2.81
N GLN A 204 0.81 -28.36 -3.49
CA GLN A 204 1.50 -27.24 -2.83
C GLN A 204 0.53 -26.33 -2.07
N ARG A 205 -0.67 -26.11 -2.63
CA ARG A 205 -1.70 -25.30 -1.98
C ARG A 205 -2.28 -26.02 -0.76
N GLU A 206 -2.58 -27.31 -0.89
CA GLU A 206 -3.05 -28.16 0.21
C GLU A 206 -1.99 -28.27 1.32
N GLU A 207 -0.71 -28.44 0.96
CA GLU A 207 0.39 -28.45 1.93
C GLU A 207 0.48 -27.12 2.69
N PHE A 208 0.36 -26.00 1.99
CA PHE A 208 0.44 -24.68 2.62
C PHE A 208 -0.68 -24.45 3.65
N VAL A 209 -1.90 -24.92 3.41
CA VAL A 209 -3.02 -24.66 4.31
C VAL A 209 -3.07 -25.57 5.54
N LYS A 210 -2.30 -26.67 5.58
CA LYS A 210 -2.31 -27.66 6.68
C LYS A 210 -2.04 -27.03 8.06
N ASP A 211 -1.07 -26.14 8.13
CA ASP A 211 -0.62 -25.45 9.35
C ASP A 211 -0.92 -23.95 9.30
N TRP A 212 -1.86 -23.50 8.45
CA TRP A 212 -2.25 -22.10 8.35
C TRP A 212 -3.37 -21.77 9.35
N PHE A 213 -3.02 -21.81 10.64
CA PHE A 213 -3.95 -21.59 11.75
C PHE A 213 -4.20 -20.10 12.04
N GLN A 214 -3.55 -19.18 11.31
CA GLN A 214 -3.74 -17.74 11.45
C GLN A 214 -5.00 -17.23 10.73
N VAL A 215 -5.61 -18.03 9.86
CA VAL A 215 -6.82 -17.65 9.14
C VAL A 215 -7.98 -17.43 10.11
N PRO A 216 -8.76 -16.35 10.00
CA PRO A 216 -9.90 -16.11 10.88
C PRO A 216 -11.00 -17.16 10.75
N ASP A 217 -11.06 -17.87 9.62
CA ASP A 217 -12.11 -18.83 9.25
C ASP A 217 -11.55 -19.82 8.20
N ASP A 218 -12.00 -21.06 8.20
CA ASP A 218 -11.48 -22.09 7.28
C ASP A 218 -11.77 -21.79 5.79
N ARG A 219 -12.75 -20.92 5.48
CA ARG A 219 -13.04 -20.50 4.10
C ARG A 219 -11.81 -19.93 3.38
N PHE A 220 -10.89 -19.27 4.09
CA PHE A 220 -9.68 -18.70 3.49
C PHE A 220 -8.74 -19.78 2.95
N LYS A 221 -8.73 -20.97 3.57
CA LYS A 221 -7.98 -22.13 3.09
C LYS A 221 -8.58 -22.63 1.78
N GLU A 222 -9.91 -22.75 1.71
CA GLU A 222 -10.62 -23.15 0.50
C GLU A 222 -10.39 -22.17 -0.66
N TYR A 223 -10.46 -20.87 -0.37
CA TYR A 223 -10.19 -19.82 -1.36
C TYR A 223 -8.82 -19.99 -1.99
N PHE A 224 -7.79 -20.24 -1.18
CA PHE A 224 -6.43 -20.43 -1.65
C PHE A 224 -6.20 -21.77 -2.37
N VAL A 225 -6.75 -22.88 -1.85
CA VAL A 225 -6.61 -24.20 -2.46
C VAL A 225 -7.20 -24.26 -3.87
N ASN A 226 -8.29 -23.52 -4.11
CA ASN A 226 -8.93 -23.49 -5.42
C ASN A 226 -8.36 -22.41 -6.35
N TRP A 227 -7.54 -21.46 -5.85
CA TRP A 227 -6.96 -20.42 -6.69
C TRP A 227 -5.84 -20.94 -7.59
N GLU A 228 -5.98 -20.79 -8.91
CA GLU A 228 -5.08 -21.34 -9.92
C GLU A 228 -4.30 -20.26 -10.69
N PRO A 229 -3.07 -20.54 -11.14
CA PRO A 229 -2.32 -19.60 -11.98
C PRO A 229 -3.00 -19.31 -13.33
N ARG A 230 -3.75 -20.27 -13.86
CA ARG A 230 -4.45 -20.25 -15.15
C ARG A 230 -5.69 -21.15 -15.06
N GLY A 231 -6.69 -20.89 -15.89
CA GLY A 231 -7.92 -21.68 -15.94
C GLY A 231 -9.12 -20.91 -15.41
N GLU A 232 -10.21 -21.62 -15.14
CA GLU A 232 -11.47 -21.02 -14.66
C GLU A 232 -11.29 -20.33 -13.31
N ASN A 233 -10.47 -20.90 -12.42
CA ASN A 233 -10.18 -20.33 -11.11
C ASN A 233 -8.92 -19.44 -11.10
N SER A 234 -8.73 -18.61 -12.12
CA SER A 234 -7.61 -17.66 -12.18
C SER A 234 -8.06 -16.19 -12.23
N ILE A 235 -7.14 -15.28 -11.93
CA ILE A 235 -7.42 -13.84 -12.02
C ILE A 235 -7.77 -13.45 -13.47
N PRO A 236 -8.75 -12.56 -13.69
CA PRO A 236 -9.35 -11.65 -12.71
C PRO A 236 -10.65 -12.14 -12.05
N TYR A 237 -11.23 -13.26 -12.50
CA TYR A 237 -12.57 -13.69 -12.06
C TYR A 237 -12.57 -14.58 -10.81
N TYR A 238 -11.41 -15.12 -10.43
CA TYR A 238 -11.20 -15.81 -9.17
C TYR A 238 -9.98 -15.24 -8.42
N PRO A 239 -10.06 -15.01 -7.09
CA PRO A 239 -11.24 -15.18 -6.23
C PRO A 239 -12.41 -14.26 -6.61
N THR A 240 -13.64 -14.64 -6.27
CA THR A 240 -14.86 -13.86 -6.58
C THR A 240 -14.85 -12.50 -5.84
N PRO A 241 -15.72 -11.54 -6.21
CA PRO A 241 -15.82 -10.26 -5.51
C PRO A 241 -16.02 -10.39 -3.99
N GLU A 242 -16.90 -11.29 -3.55
CA GLU A 242 -17.13 -11.56 -2.12
C GLU A 242 -15.88 -12.14 -1.43
N MET A 243 -15.22 -13.13 -2.04
CA MET A 243 -13.97 -13.69 -1.51
C MET A 243 -12.89 -12.62 -1.41
N CYS A 244 -12.80 -11.73 -2.40
CA CYS A 244 -11.89 -10.60 -2.39
C CYS A 244 -12.19 -9.64 -1.24
N CYS A 245 -13.46 -9.39 -0.91
CA CYS A 245 -13.85 -8.57 0.24
C CYS A 245 -13.36 -9.19 1.56
N HIS A 246 -13.57 -10.50 1.74
CA HIS A 246 -13.07 -11.22 2.91
C HIS A 246 -11.54 -11.13 3.05
N ILE A 247 -10.82 -11.34 1.95
CA ILE A 247 -9.35 -11.29 1.92
C ILE A 247 -8.84 -9.89 2.28
N VAL A 248 -9.39 -8.86 1.64
CA VAL A 248 -8.95 -7.48 1.86
C VAL A 248 -9.31 -7.00 3.25
N ASP A 249 -10.49 -7.32 3.77
CA ASP A 249 -10.88 -7.00 5.15
C ASP A 249 -9.94 -7.64 6.17
N TRP A 250 -9.62 -8.92 6.00
CA TRP A 250 -8.70 -9.61 6.90
C TRP A 250 -7.31 -8.97 6.88
N GLN A 251 -6.73 -8.80 5.69
CA GLN A 251 -5.39 -8.21 5.59
C GLN A 251 -5.36 -6.79 6.19
N GLU A 252 -6.32 -5.94 5.85
CA GLU A 252 -6.39 -4.57 6.39
C GLU A 252 -6.62 -4.57 7.91
N THR A 253 -7.52 -5.42 8.42
CA THR A 253 -7.80 -5.52 9.86
C THR A 253 -6.53 -5.80 10.66
N MET A 254 -5.65 -6.69 10.16
CA MET A 254 -4.39 -6.99 10.83
C MET A 254 -3.44 -5.78 10.87
N HIS A 255 -3.34 -5.00 9.78
CA HIS A 255 -2.53 -3.76 9.77
C HIS A 255 -3.05 -2.73 10.77
N TYR A 256 -4.37 -2.54 10.84
CA TYR A 256 -4.98 -1.62 11.81
C TYR A 256 -4.71 -2.06 13.25
N ILE A 257 -4.79 -3.37 13.55
CA ILE A 257 -4.44 -3.91 14.88
C ILE A 257 -2.97 -3.63 15.20
N ASP A 258 -2.05 -3.89 14.27
CA ASP A 258 -0.62 -3.64 14.46
C ASP A 258 -0.34 -2.17 14.79
N ASP A 259 -0.91 -1.27 14.00
CA ASP A 259 -0.71 0.18 14.11
C ASP A 259 -1.32 0.76 15.40
N ALA A 260 -2.35 0.12 15.97
CA ALA A 260 -2.91 0.48 17.26
C ALA A 260 -2.05 -0.03 18.44
N LEU A 261 -1.47 -1.22 18.30
CA LEU A 261 -0.67 -1.86 19.37
C LEU A 261 0.80 -1.43 19.37
N GLY A 262 1.25 -0.73 18.32
CA GLY A 262 2.67 -0.48 18.10
C GLY A 262 3.44 -1.76 17.76
N MET A 263 2.76 -2.80 17.25
CA MET A 263 3.40 -4.04 16.82
C MET A 263 4.06 -3.85 15.46
N CYS A 264 5.26 -4.42 15.29
CA CYS A 264 5.89 -4.43 13.98
C CYS A 264 5.16 -5.39 13.05
N ALA A 265 4.60 -4.86 11.96
CA ALA A 265 3.97 -5.65 10.90
C ALA A 265 4.85 -6.80 10.36
N GLY A 266 6.18 -6.69 10.46
CA GLY A 266 7.12 -7.76 10.08
C GLY A 266 7.02 -9.04 10.92
N LEU A 267 6.27 -9.03 12.03
CA LEU A 267 5.93 -10.22 12.82
C LEU A 267 4.41 -10.46 12.88
N SER A 268 3.61 -9.68 12.17
CA SER A 268 2.15 -9.82 12.15
C SER A 268 1.58 -9.61 10.75
N SER A 269 1.03 -8.45 10.43
CA SER A 269 0.19 -8.24 9.23
C SER A 269 0.90 -8.46 7.89
N PHE A 270 2.22 -8.25 7.80
CA PHE A 270 2.97 -8.28 6.55
C PHE A 270 3.40 -9.68 6.06
N PRO A 271 4.06 -10.55 6.86
CA PRO A 271 4.48 -11.85 6.38
C PRO A 271 3.34 -12.87 6.37
N LEU A 272 3.48 -13.91 5.53
CA LEU A 272 2.65 -15.10 5.61
C LEU A 272 2.95 -15.88 6.90
N LYS A 273 1.91 -16.48 7.49
CA LYS A 273 1.99 -17.31 8.71
C LYS A 273 2.74 -16.62 9.87
N PRO A 274 2.31 -15.42 10.29
CA PRO A 274 2.99 -14.69 11.35
C PRO A 274 2.84 -15.36 12.72
N PRO A 275 3.74 -15.05 13.68
CA PRO A 275 3.56 -15.41 15.08
C PRO A 275 2.43 -14.64 15.78
N TYR A 276 2.11 -13.41 15.38
CA TYR A 276 1.00 -12.63 15.93
C TYR A 276 -0.18 -12.60 14.95
N HIS A 277 -1.35 -13.01 15.41
CA HIS A 277 -2.54 -13.22 14.59
C HIS A 277 -3.83 -13.06 15.40
N ILE A 278 -4.98 -13.12 14.73
CA ILE A 278 -6.28 -12.79 15.32
C ILE A 278 -6.62 -13.62 16.57
N HIS A 279 -6.21 -14.89 16.62
CA HIS A 279 -6.51 -15.79 17.75
C HIS A 279 -5.65 -15.59 19.01
N ASN A 280 -4.47 -14.96 18.89
CA ASN A 280 -3.58 -14.77 20.04
C ASN A 280 -3.45 -13.32 20.47
N TYR A 281 -3.73 -12.35 19.60
CA TYR A 281 -3.77 -10.93 19.97
C TYR A 281 -4.70 -10.60 21.15
N PRO A 282 -5.94 -11.14 21.23
CA PRO A 282 -6.80 -10.90 22.38
C PRO A 282 -6.15 -11.31 23.71
N LYS A 283 -5.39 -12.41 23.71
CA LYS A 283 -4.68 -12.91 24.89
C LYS A 283 -3.57 -11.94 25.33
N PHE A 284 -2.82 -11.39 24.37
CA PHE A 284 -1.81 -10.36 24.66
C PHE A 284 -2.43 -9.09 25.24
N LEU A 285 -3.56 -8.65 24.68
CA LEU A 285 -4.30 -7.48 25.15
C LEU A 285 -4.84 -7.69 26.57
N SER A 286 -5.52 -8.81 26.82
CA SER A 286 -6.08 -9.09 28.14
C SER A 286 -5.01 -9.17 29.22
N ALA A 287 -3.92 -9.88 28.94
CA ALA A 287 -2.81 -10.02 29.89
C ALA A 287 -2.01 -8.72 30.07
N GLY A 288 -1.79 -7.96 28.99
CA GLY A 288 -0.93 -6.78 28.99
C GLY A 288 -1.61 -5.51 29.48
N ALA A 289 -2.87 -5.28 29.08
CA ALA A 289 -3.61 -4.05 29.37
C ALA A 289 -4.68 -4.22 30.47
N GLY A 290 -4.97 -5.45 30.90
CA GLY A 290 -5.79 -5.72 32.09
C GLY A 290 -7.30 -5.58 31.89
N PHE A 291 -7.81 -5.76 30.67
CA PHE A 291 -9.25 -5.82 30.37
C PHE A 291 -9.56 -7.02 29.48
N GLU A 292 -10.78 -7.56 29.58
CA GLU A 292 -11.17 -8.71 28.75
C GLU A 292 -11.28 -8.33 27.26
N MET A 293 -10.66 -9.13 26.42
CA MET A 293 -10.67 -9.03 24.96
C MET A 293 -10.77 -10.44 24.36
N ASP A 294 -11.62 -10.57 23.35
CA ASP A 294 -11.79 -11.76 22.51
C ASP A 294 -11.66 -11.41 21.02
N GLU A 295 -11.75 -12.39 20.13
CA GLU A 295 -11.58 -12.17 18.69
C GLU A 295 -12.65 -11.24 18.10
N ALA A 296 -13.90 -11.39 18.56
CA ALA A 296 -15.03 -10.62 18.06
C ALA A 296 -14.94 -9.15 18.47
N SER A 297 -14.63 -8.89 19.74
CA SER A 297 -14.41 -7.56 20.29
C SER A 297 -13.16 -6.89 19.70
N LEU A 298 -12.09 -7.65 19.42
CA LEU A 298 -10.89 -7.15 18.74
C LEU A 298 -11.20 -6.74 17.30
N LYS A 299 -11.91 -7.60 16.55
CA LYS A 299 -12.35 -7.28 15.18
C LYS A 299 -13.26 -6.06 15.17
N LYS A 300 -14.24 -5.99 16.08
CA LYS A 300 -15.14 -4.82 16.20
C LYS A 300 -14.38 -3.54 16.57
N ALA A 301 -13.35 -3.64 17.43
CA ALA A 301 -12.47 -2.51 17.73
C ALA A 301 -11.69 -2.04 16.49
N ALA A 302 -11.04 -2.95 15.77
CA ALA A 302 -10.34 -2.65 14.52
C ALA A 302 -11.26 -1.96 13.50
N TRP A 303 -12.46 -2.52 13.29
CA TRP A 303 -13.47 -1.94 12.40
C TRP A 303 -13.93 -0.55 12.85
N ARG A 304 -14.07 -0.31 14.16
CA ARG A 304 -14.47 0.99 14.70
C ARG A 304 -13.48 2.08 14.31
N TYR A 305 -12.20 1.98 14.66
CA TYR A 305 -11.27 3.08 14.36
C TYR A 305 -10.86 3.12 12.88
N ARG A 306 -10.91 2.01 12.14
CA ARG A 306 -10.84 2.03 10.66
C ARG A 306 -11.95 2.90 10.07
N ASN A 307 -13.19 2.73 10.52
CA ASN A 307 -14.31 3.56 10.08
C ASN A 307 -14.20 5.01 10.58
N LEU A 308 -13.56 5.26 11.72
CA LEU A 308 -13.27 6.62 12.17
C LEU A 308 -12.24 7.32 11.26
N VAL A 309 -11.18 6.62 10.84
CA VAL A 309 -10.21 7.14 9.85
C VAL A 309 -10.93 7.43 8.54
N ARG A 310 -11.75 6.49 8.06
CA ARG A 310 -12.60 6.68 6.88
C ARG A 310 -13.46 7.92 7.02
N ALA A 311 -14.17 8.06 8.13
CA ALA A 311 -15.07 9.16 8.39
C ALA A 311 -14.36 10.52 8.38
N ASN A 312 -13.14 10.59 8.95
CA ASN A 312 -12.33 11.79 8.87
C ASN A 312 -11.96 12.14 7.42
N ASN A 313 -11.62 11.16 6.58
CA ASN A 313 -11.33 11.39 5.15
C ASN A 313 -12.59 11.82 4.38
N ILE A 314 -13.75 11.21 4.64
CA ILE A 314 -15.04 11.63 4.08
C ILE A 314 -15.38 13.07 4.47
N ARG A 315 -15.16 13.45 5.73
CA ARG A 315 -15.36 14.82 6.22
C ARG A 315 -14.45 15.82 5.49
N ARG A 316 -13.28 15.40 5.04
CA ARG A 316 -12.33 16.20 4.24
C ARG A 316 -12.63 16.17 2.73
N GLY A 317 -13.72 15.53 2.32
CA GLY A 317 -14.22 15.55 0.94
C GLY A 317 -13.86 14.33 0.10
N MET A 318 -13.18 13.31 0.66
CA MET A 318 -12.94 12.06 -0.06
C MET A 318 -14.27 11.39 -0.40
N ARG A 319 -14.41 10.88 -1.62
CA ARG A 319 -15.59 10.18 -2.14
C ARG A 319 -15.17 9.03 -3.04
N ARG A 320 -16.14 8.23 -3.54
CA ARG A 320 -15.87 7.11 -4.46
C ARG A 320 -15.01 7.50 -5.66
N LYS A 321 -15.18 8.72 -6.18
CA LYS A 321 -14.41 9.22 -7.34
C LYS A 321 -12.89 9.22 -7.10
N ASP A 322 -12.45 9.32 -5.85
CA ASP A 322 -11.04 9.38 -5.45
C ASP A 322 -10.44 7.97 -5.21
N GLU A 323 -11.27 6.93 -5.24
CA GLU A 323 -10.91 5.54 -4.93
C GLU A 323 -10.63 4.75 -6.22
N LYS A 324 -9.67 5.25 -7.00
CA LYS A 324 -9.33 4.68 -8.31
C LYS A 324 -7.82 4.52 -8.45
N PRO A 325 -7.33 3.32 -8.79
CA PRO A 325 -5.93 3.12 -9.15
C PRO A 325 -5.57 3.91 -10.42
N PRO A 326 -4.26 4.15 -10.70
CA PRO A 326 -3.84 4.83 -11.92
C PRO A 326 -4.39 4.15 -13.18
N GLU A 327 -4.71 4.93 -14.21
CA GLU A 327 -5.34 4.40 -15.42
C GLU A 327 -4.51 3.29 -16.08
N ASN A 328 -3.19 3.50 -16.13
CA ASN A 328 -2.22 2.57 -16.72
C ASN A 328 -1.70 1.49 -15.76
N HIS A 329 -2.29 1.33 -14.57
CA HIS A 329 -1.78 0.41 -13.55
C HIS A 329 -1.81 -1.06 -13.98
N TRP A 330 -2.88 -1.45 -14.69
CA TRP A 330 -2.98 -2.72 -15.39
C TRP A 330 -3.22 -2.50 -16.88
N LYS A 331 -2.60 -3.34 -17.70
CA LYS A 331 -2.83 -3.33 -19.15
C LYS A 331 -4.24 -3.79 -19.52
N HIS A 332 -4.76 -4.83 -18.84
CA HIS A 332 -6.10 -5.37 -19.06
C HIS A 332 -7.01 -4.98 -17.89
N ARG A 333 -8.06 -4.21 -18.21
CA ARG A 333 -9.03 -3.63 -17.28
C ARG A 333 -10.43 -4.19 -17.56
N PHE A 334 -11.26 -4.26 -16.52
CA PHE A 334 -12.59 -4.88 -16.60
C PHE A 334 -13.60 -3.98 -15.88
N PRO A 335 -14.10 -2.91 -16.53
CA PRO A 335 -14.88 -1.86 -15.85
C PRO A 335 -16.09 -2.36 -15.06
N GLU A 336 -16.83 -3.34 -15.58
CA GLU A 336 -17.99 -3.92 -14.89
C GLU A 336 -17.56 -4.70 -13.64
N LEU A 337 -16.52 -5.52 -13.74
CA LEU A 337 -15.96 -6.25 -12.59
C LEU A 337 -15.35 -5.29 -11.55
N GLU A 338 -14.68 -4.23 -11.97
CA GLU A 338 -14.12 -3.21 -11.09
C GLU A 338 -15.23 -2.46 -10.33
N LYS A 339 -16.34 -2.16 -11.01
CA LYS A 339 -17.53 -1.58 -10.38
C LYS A 339 -18.14 -2.55 -9.37
N GLU A 340 -18.35 -3.80 -9.76
CA GLU A 340 -18.89 -4.86 -8.91
C GLU A 340 -18.02 -5.06 -7.66
N LEU A 341 -16.69 -5.19 -7.82
CA LEU A 341 -15.75 -5.31 -6.71
C LEU A 341 -15.94 -4.19 -5.69
N LEU A 342 -15.97 -2.94 -6.13
CA LEU A 342 -16.07 -1.80 -5.23
C LEU A 342 -17.47 -1.69 -4.59
N ASP A 343 -18.53 -2.00 -5.34
CA ASP A 343 -19.91 -2.07 -4.82
C ASP A 343 -20.02 -3.14 -3.72
N THR A 344 -19.57 -4.36 -4.01
CA THR A 344 -19.57 -5.47 -3.06
C THR A 344 -18.74 -5.12 -1.83
N TYR A 345 -17.58 -4.49 -2.01
CA TYR A 345 -16.74 -4.08 -0.88
C TYR A 345 -17.40 -3.01 -0.02
N TYR A 346 -17.99 -1.96 -0.61
CA TYR A 346 -18.69 -0.94 0.17
C TYR A 346 -19.87 -1.52 0.94
N ALA A 347 -20.68 -2.35 0.30
CA ALA A 347 -21.78 -3.06 0.97
C ALA A 347 -21.25 -3.92 2.13
N TYR A 348 -20.19 -4.71 1.90
CA TYR A 348 -19.54 -5.52 2.93
C TYR A 348 -19.04 -4.69 4.12
N ARG A 349 -18.52 -3.48 3.87
CA ARG A 349 -18.06 -2.56 4.93
C ARG A 349 -19.19 -1.78 5.62
N GLY A 350 -20.44 -1.93 5.19
CA GLY A 350 -21.57 -1.15 5.70
C GLY A 350 -21.54 0.32 5.24
N TRP A 351 -21.05 0.55 4.02
CA TRP A 351 -20.93 1.87 3.41
C TRP A 351 -21.95 2.04 2.28
N ASN A 352 -22.34 3.28 2.01
CA ASN A 352 -23.19 3.58 0.86
C ASN A 352 -22.41 3.53 -0.47
N GLU A 353 -23.11 3.73 -1.58
CA GLU A 353 -22.52 3.70 -2.93
C GLU A 353 -21.44 4.76 -3.18
N ASP A 354 -21.34 5.80 -2.35
CA ASP A 354 -20.31 6.84 -2.42
C ASP A 354 -19.14 6.58 -1.44
N GLY A 355 -19.13 5.40 -0.81
CA GLY A 355 -18.10 4.95 0.11
C GLY A 355 -18.15 5.62 1.48
N ILE A 356 -19.30 6.15 1.88
CA ILE A 356 -19.53 6.79 3.18
C ILE A 356 -20.10 5.74 4.15
N PRO A 357 -19.54 5.56 5.36
CA PRO A 357 -20.13 4.70 6.38
C PRO A 357 -21.59 5.08 6.65
N THR A 358 -22.49 4.10 6.64
CA THR A 358 -23.92 4.35 6.88
C THR A 358 -24.16 4.73 8.34
N LYS A 359 -25.31 5.36 8.61
CA LYS A 359 -25.73 5.69 9.97
C LYS A 359 -25.77 4.43 10.87
N GLU A 360 -26.38 3.35 10.37
CA GLU A 360 -26.49 2.08 11.08
C GLU A 360 -25.10 1.50 11.43
N THR A 361 -24.18 1.46 10.47
CA THR A 361 -22.82 0.97 10.71
C THR A 361 -22.06 1.84 11.71
N LEU A 362 -22.22 3.17 11.65
CA LEU A 362 -21.62 4.07 12.63
C LEU A 362 -22.21 3.85 14.03
N GLU A 363 -23.52 3.67 14.16
CA GLU A 363 -24.19 3.40 15.43
C GLU A 363 -23.77 2.04 16.03
N ASP A 364 -23.75 0.96 15.25
CA ASP A 364 -23.29 -0.36 15.71
C ASP A 364 -21.83 -0.33 16.20
N LEU A 365 -20.98 0.45 15.51
CA LEU A 365 -19.59 0.65 15.90
C LEU A 365 -19.43 1.62 17.09
N GLY A 366 -20.50 2.17 17.67
CA GLY A 366 -20.41 3.13 18.78
C GLY A 366 -19.84 4.49 18.36
N LEU A 367 -20.00 4.84 17.08
CA LEU A 367 -19.61 6.11 16.46
C LEU A 367 -20.83 6.98 16.15
N GLY A 368 -21.90 6.91 16.96
CA GLY A 368 -23.12 7.70 16.76
C GLY A 368 -22.86 9.21 16.62
N PHE A 369 -21.86 9.74 17.34
CA PHE A 369 -21.42 11.14 17.21
C PHE A 369 -20.93 11.50 15.81
N VAL A 370 -20.35 10.55 15.07
CA VAL A 370 -19.95 10.74 13.66
C VAL A 370 -21.18 10.79 12.76
N ALA A 371 -22.16 9.92 13.01
CA ALA A 371 -23.40 9.91 12.24
C ALA A 371 -24.17 11.23 12.40
N GLU A 372 -24.26 11.74 13.64
CA GLU A 372 -24.84 13.05 13.94
C GLU A 372 -24.09 14.18 13.21
N GLU A 373 -22.75 14.21 13.27
CA GLU A 373 -21.95 15.21 12.55
C GLU A 373 -22.16 15.13 11.03
N PHE A 374 -22.25 13.92 10.47
CA PHE A 374 -22.47 13.70 9.04
C PHE A 374 -23.84 14.20 8.58
N VAL A 375 -24.89 13.98 9.37
CA VAL A 375 -26.23 14.54 9.10
C VAL A 375 -26.20 16.06 9.16
N GLN A 376 -25.61 16.64 10.21
CA GLN A 376 -25.50 18.10 10.37
C GLN A 376 -24.73 18.77 9.22
N LYS A 377 -23.72 18.10 8.66
CA LYS A 377 -22.94 18.58 7.51
C LYS A 377 -23.56 18.24 6.15
N GLY A 378 -24.72 17.57 6.12
CA GLY A 378 -25.36 17.12 4.87
C GLY A 378 -24.57 16.06 4.10
N ILE A 379 -23.65 15.36 4.77
CA ILE A 379 -22.88 14.23 4.22
C ILE A 379 -23.78 12.99 4.13
N LEU A 380 -24.59 12.76 5.15
CA LEU A 380 -25.68 11.77 5.17
C LEU A 380 -27.03 12.49 5.18
N LYS A 381 -28.05 11.86 4.61
CA LYS A 381 -29.43 12.37 4.64
C LYS A 381 -30.14 11.90 5.90
N GLU A 382 -31.01 12.73 6.48
CA GLU A 382 -31.94 12.27 7.52
C GLU A 382 -32.90 11.24 6.92
N GLY A 383 -33.02 10.07 7.55
CA GLY A 383 -34.01 9.04 7.19
C GLY A 383 -33.60 8.02 6.12
N SER A 384 -32.38 8.05 5.58
CA SER A 384 -31.90 6.99 4.67
C SER A 384 -31.30 5.81 5.46
N GLY A 385 -32.14 5.06 6.17
CA GLY A 385 -31.84 3.67 6.46
C GLY A 385 -32.03 2.89 5.16
N ALA A 386 -31.00 2.23 4.66
CA ALA A 386 -31.22 1.21 3.65
C ALA A 386 -32.08 0.12 4.32
N GLU A 387 -33.17 -0.29 3.68
CA GLU A 387 -33.87 -1.50 4.11
C GLU A 387 -32.87 -2.65 4.03
N ALA A 388 -32.50 -3.21 5.17
CA ALA A 388 -31.66 -4.39 5.24
C ALA A 388 -32.41 -5.54 4.53
N PRO A 389 -31.73 -6.34 3.68
CA PRO A 389 -32.31 -7.60 3.25
C PRO A 389 -32.50 -8.48 4.49
N ASP A 390 -33.73 -8.99 4.63
CA ASP A 390 -34.19 -9.85 5.73
C ASP A 390 -33.23 -11.03 5.94
N ALA A 391 -32.33 -10.91 6.92
CA ALA A 391 -31.49 -11.99 7.39
C ALA A 391 -32.20 -12.71 8.54
N SER A 392 -33.28 -13.39 8.21
CA SER A 392 -33.89 -14.37 9.11
C SER A 392 -33.00 -15.62 9.17
N PRO A 393 -32.52 -16.05 10.36
CA PRO A 393 -31.78 -17.30 10.48
C PRO A 393 -32.74 -18.48 10.34
N GLU A 394 -32.67 -19.18 9.21
CA GLU A 394 -33.32 -20.48 9.08
C GLU A 394 -32.78 -21.42 10.17
N THR A 395 -33.66 -21.79 11.07
CA THR A 395 -33.41 -22.80 12.10
C THR A 395 -33.44 -24.18 11.41
N PRO A 396 -32.47 -25.08 11.64
CA PRO A 396 -32.51 -26.39 11.00
C PRO A 396 -33.63 -27.23 11.60
N ALA A 397 -34.56 -27.64 10.74
CA ALA A 397 -35.60 -28.60 11.08
C ALA A 397 -35.06 -30.03 10.89
N GLY A 398 -35.18 -30.85 11.95
CA GLY A 398 -35.38 -32.31 11.88
C GLY A 398 -34.17 -33.17 11.57
#